data_AF-A0A942M9X9-F1
#
_entry.id   AF-A0A942M9X9-F1
#
_cell.length_a   1.000
_cell.length_b   1.000
_cell.length_c   1.000
_cell.angle_alpha   90.00
_cell.angle_beta   90.00
_cell.angle_gamma   90.00
#
_symmetry.space_group_name_H-M   'P 1'
#
loop_
_entity.id
_entity.type
_entity.pdbx_description
1 polymer ?
#
loop_
_entity_poly.entity_id
_entity_poly.type
_entity_poly.pdbx_seq_one_letter_code
_entity_poly.pdbx_strand_id
1 'polypeptide(L)'
;MAITKKELDSRCMAFQEKLREQGVNGALIALNSSMYYFSGTMQCQYIFIPAIGQSFGLVRKNMERAQQEAAIPLLPLPGFSSIPELIEEIGCKLPGRLGLELDVVPAALYLRFLKLFPASELVDISVIAREVRQVKSAYELAQLEEAARQVDCMNSCVPGLLVAGMEEIELASELEAILRRLGHQGMARMRGFNQEMYYGHVLSGEAGGVASFLDSPTGGTGLHPAQPQGPGRRKITVGEPVTVDYGGIHNGYVVDQTRLFSIGPLPARLNDAFAVALEIQSAMEKLLVPGMSGDKLYMTAAGIAAKAGLQDYFMGFGDTQAKFVGHGVGLEYNEFPVLAKGSPHILAENHVVAVEPKFIFPGLGMVGIENTWQITGSSARRISITPDDHIIL
;
A
#
# COMPACT_ATOMS: atom_id res chain seq x y z
N MET A 1 -12.44 -14.82 5.36
CA MET A 1 -12.14 -16.28 5.37
C MET A 1 -10.69 -16.47 5.81
N ALA A 2 -10.34 -17.59 6.44
CA ALA A 2 -8.94 -17.90 6.76
C ALA A 2 -8.16 -18.22 5.47
N ILE A 3 -6.85 -17.91 5.45
CA ILE A 3 -5.99 -18.24 4.31
C ILE A 3 -5.87 -19.76 4.23
N THR A 4 -6.13 -20.34 3.06
CA THR A 4 -6.06 -21.79 2.89
C THR A 4 -4.61 -22.26 2.76
N LYS A 5 -4.32 -23.51 3.13
CA LYS A 5 -3.01 -24.11 2.89
C LYS A 5 -2.60 -24.07 1.41
N LYS A 6 -3.54 -24.35 0.50
CA LYS A 6 -3.31 -24.31 -0.95
C LYS A 6 -2.84 -22.93 -1.43
N GLU A 7 -3.42 -21.86 -0.88
CA GLU A 7 -3.03 -20.48 -1.16
C GLU A 7 -1.61 -20.17 -0.65
N LEU A 8 -1.24 -20.65 0.54
CA LEU A 8 0.11 -20.44 1.08
C LEU A 8 1.18 -21.26 0.33
N ASP A 9 0.85 -22.49 -0.04
CA ASP A 9 1.71 -23.36 -0.83
C ASP A 9 2.01 -22.73 -2.21
N SER A 10 1.01 -22.15 -2.89
CA SER A 10 1.23 -21.49 -4.19
C SER A 10 2.12 -20.26 -4.09
N ARG A 11 1.94 -19.43 -3.05
CA ARG A 11 2.80 -18.26 -2.77
C ARG A 11 4.25 -18.68 -2.52
N CYS A 12 4.45 -19.71 -1.69
CA CYS A 12 5.78 -20.26 -1.43
C CYS A 12 6.41 -20.81 -2.71
N MET A 13 5.68 -21.57 -3.52
CA MET A 13 6.19 -22.12 -4.78
C MET A 13 6.63 -21.04 -5.77
N ALA A 14 5.83 -19.97 -5.94
CA ALA A 14 6.18 -18.84 -6.81
C ALA A 14 7.43 -18.10 -6.32
N PHE A 15 7.56 -17.91 -5.01
CA PHE A 15 8.75 -17.31 -4.42
C PHE A 15 9.99 -18.21 -4.59
N GLN A 16 9.85 -19.51 -4.35
CA GLN A 16 10.92 -20.50 -4.56
C GLN A 16 11.40 -20.55 -6.02
N GLU A 17 10.50 -20.41 -6.99
CA GLU A 17 10.86 -20.31 -8.40
C GLU A 17 11.78 -19.12 -8.67
N LYS A 18 11.40 -17.92 -8.22
CA LYS A 18 12.24 -16.73 -8.38
C LYS A 18 13.57 -16.82 -7.62
N LEU A 19 13.59 -17.45 -6.44
CA LEU A 19 14.86 -17.72 -5.73
C LEU A 19 15.79 -18.57 -6.61
N ARG A 20 15.28 -19.61 -7.27
CA ARG A 20 16.07 -20.47 -8.16
C ARG A 20 16.57 -19.72 -9.39
N GLU A 21 15.73 -18.90 -10.01
CA GLU A 21 16.11 -18.06 -11.16
C GLU A 21 17.28 -17.13 -10.83
N GLN A 22 17.32 -16.61 -9.60
CA GLN A 22 18.37 -15.73 -9.11
C GLN A 22 19.53 -16.48 -8.43
N GLY A 23 19.53 -17.81 -8.44
CA GLY A 23 20.57 -18.64 -7.81
C GLY A 23 20.65 -18.50 -6.29
N VAL A 24 19.57 -18.12 -5.62
CA VAL A 24 19.47 -18.02 -4.14
C VAL A 24 19.01 -19.37 -3.61
N ASN A 25 19.67 -19.91 -2.57
CA ASN A 25 19.42 -21.29 -2.12
C ASN A 25 18.35 -21.38 -1.02
N GLY A 26 18.06 -20.27 -0.35
CA GLY A 26 16.98 -20.15 0.63
C GLY A 26 16.89 -18.71 1.12
N ALA A 27 15.77 -18.36 1.74
CA ALA A 27 15.53 -17.04 2.29
C ALA A 27 15.09 -17.11 3.74
N LEU A 28 15.49 -16.13 4.54
CA LEU A 28 15.01 -15.94 5.89
C LEU A 28 14.17 -14.66 5.96
N ILE A 29 12.86 -14.84 6.09
CA ILE A 29 11.87 -13.76 6.10
C ILE A 29 11.68 -13.27 7.52
N ALA A 30 11.77 -11.95 7.73
CA ALA A 30 11.63 -11.31 9.04
C ALA A 30 10.58 -10.18 9.05
N LEU A 31 10.16 -9.68 7.88
CA LEU A 31 9.16 -8.62 7.81
C LEU A 31 7.77 -9.19 8.09
N ASN A 32 7.00 -8.49 8.92
CA ASN A 32 5.66 -8.92 9.34
C ASN A 32 4.68 -9.19 8.18
N SER A 33 4.61 -8.30 7.18
CA SER A 33 3.75 -8.47 6.00
C SER A 33 4.16 -9.70 5.19
N SER A 34 5.47 -9.88 4.94
CA SER A 34 6.01 -11.06 4.25
C SER A 34 5.79 -12.35 5.06
N MET A 35 5.93 -12.30 6.38
CA MET A 35 5.65 -13.46 7.24
C MET A 35 4.19 -13.88 7.17
N TYR A 36 3.28 -12.91 7.29
CA TYR A 36 1.86 -13.16 7.12
C TYR A 36 1.53 -13.70 5.72
N TYR A 37 2.14 -13.12 4.67
CA TYR A 37 1.93 -13.54 3.28
C TYR A 37 2.29 -15.01 3.05
N PHE A 38 3.43 -15.47 3.58
CA PHE A 38 3.94 -16.82 3.34
C PHE A 38 3.47 -17.87 4.34
N SER A 39 3.02 -17.49 5.55
CA SER A 39 2.63 -18.46 6.59
C SER A 39 1.20 -18.35 7.09
N GLY A 40 0.53 -17.21 6.88
CA GLY A 40 -0.75 -16.88 7.50
C GLY A 40 -0.64 -16.35 8.95
N THR A 41 0.55 -16.25 9.52
CA THR A 41 0.76 -15.72 10.87
C THR A 41 1.90 -14.70 10.95
N MET A 42 1.83 -13.84 11.97
CA MET A 42 2.93 -12.97 12.40
C MET A 42 3.56 -13.41 13.73
N GLN A 43 3.17 -14.56 14.29
CA GLN A 43 3.74 -15.05 15.55
C GLN A 43 5.19 -15.55 15.39
N CYS A 44 5.59 -15.92 14.17
CA CYS A 44 6.96 -16.28 13.82
C CYS A 44 7.91 -15.10 14.07
N GLN A 45 9.13 -15.41 14.53
CA GLN A 45 10.23 -14.45 14.51
C GLN A 45 10.92 -14.44 13.15
N TYR A 46 10.98 -15.62 12.51
CA TYR A 46 11.48 -15.80 11.17
C TYR A 46 10.72 -16.91 10.46
N ILE A 47 10.66 -16.86 9.14
CA ILE A 47 10.29 -18.02 8.32
C ILE A 47 11.49 -18.35 7.44
N PHE A 48 11.86 -19.62 7.37
CA PHE A 48 12.81 -20.08 6.38
C PHE A 48 12.08 -20.69 5.19
N ILE A 49 12.42 -20.22 3.99
CA ILE A 49 11.88 -20.72 2.73
C ILE A 49 13.07 -21.22 1.89
N PRO A 50 13.32 -22.54 1.79
CA PRO A 50 14.38 -23.06 0.93
C PRO A 50 14.00 -22.88 -0.54
N ALA A 51 14.96 -22.77 -1.46
CA ALA A 51 14.66 -22.70 -2.89
C ALA A 51 13.99 -23.98 -3.44
N ILE A 52 14.16 -25.12 -2.76
CA ILE A 52 13.49 -26.39 -3.04
C ILE A 52 13.16 -27.04 -1.70
N GLY A 53 11.90 -27.46 -1.50
CA GLY A 53 11.47 -28.17 -0.30
C GLY A 53 10.41 -27.42 0.50
N GLN A 54 10.21 -27.83 1.74
CA GLN A 54 9.16 -27.30 2.62
C GLN A 54 9.65 -26.07 3.39
N SER A 55 8.83 -25.02 3.43
CA SER A 55 9.05 -23.85 4.29
C SER A 55 8.63 -24.14 5.74
N PHE A 56 9.21 -23.42 6.70
CA PHE A 56 8.86 -23.57 8.11
C PHE A 56 9.05 -22.26 8.88
N GLY A 57 8.23 -22.06 9.92
CA GLY A 57 8.29 -20.91 10.81
C GLY A 57 9.08 -21.21 12.08
N LEU A 58 9.77 -20.19 12.58
CA LEU A 58 10.53 -20.23 13.82
C LEU A 58 9.81 -19.38 14.88
N VAL A 59 9.34 -20.02 15.95
CA VAL A 59 8.47 -19.40 16.95
C VAL A 59 9.12 -19.42 18.33
N ARG A 60 9.35 -18.24 18.89
CA ARG A 60 9.97 -18.00 20.19
C ARG A 60 8.94 -17.92 21.32
N LYS A 61 7.74 -17.41 21.02
CA LYS A 61 6.69 -17.19 22.02
C LYS A 61 5.34 -17.63 21.46
N ASN A 62 4.53 -18.24 22.32
CA ASN A 62 3.15 -18.63 22.04
C ASN A 62 3.00 -19.55 20.81
N MET A 63 3.62 -20.74 20.91
CA MET A 63 3.55 -21.78 19.86
C MET A 63 2.10 -22.19 19.55
N GLU A 64 1.26 -22.31 20.57
CA GLU A 64 -0.15 -22.70 20.41
C GLU A 64 -0.90 -21.73 19.49
N ARG A 65 -0.75 -20.42 19.71
CA ARG A 65 -1.35 -19.41 18.85
C ARG A 65 -0.81 -19.48 17.42
N ALA A 66 0.51 -19.65 17.27
CA ALA A 66 1.11 -19.79 15.95
C ALA A 66 0.55 -21.00 15.20
N GLN A 67 0.32 -22.13 15.87
CA GLN A 67 -0.28 -23.34 15.28
C GLN A 67 -1.76 -23.17 14.88
N GLN A 68 -2.50 -22.30 15.55
CA GLN A 68 -3.89 -21.98 15.20
C GLN A 68 -3.98 -21.09 13.95
N GLU A 69 -2.99 -20.24 13.73
CA GLU A 69 -2.98 -19.26 12.64
C GLU A 69 -2.22 -19.74 11.39
N ALA A 70 -1.08 -20.42 11.58
CA ALA A 70 -0.18 -20.79 10.49
C ALA A 70 -0.63 -22.06 9.76
N ALA A 71 -0.34 -22.14 8.45
CA ALA A 71 -0.51 -23.38 7.67
C ALA A 71 0.81 -24.07 7.27
N ILE A 72 1.94 -23.60 7.81
CA ILE A 72 3.28 -24.18 7.60
C ILE A 72 3.76 -24.90 8.88
N PRO A 73 4.69 -25.86 8.77
CA PRO A 73 5.37 -26.42 9.94
C PRO A 73 6.02 -25.33 10.79
N LEU A 74 6.00 -25.51 12.11
CA LEU A 74 6.57 -24.58 13.07
C LEU A 74 7.55 -25.29 13.98
N LEU A 75 8.68 -24.64 14.25
CA LEU A 75 9.69 -25.10 15.20
C LEU A 75 9.85 -24.07 16.33
N PRO A 76 10.10 -24.51 17.57
CA PRO A 76 10.46 -23.60 18.63
C PRO A 76 11.80 -22.93 18.31
N LEU A 77 11.93 -21.64 18.65
CA LEU A 77 13.17 -20.88 18.54
C LEU A 77 13.71 -20.57 19.94
N PRO A 78 14.57 -21.44 20.53
CA PRO A 78 15.18 -21.19 21.83
C PRO A 78 16.03 -19.91 21.85
N GLY A 79 16.77 -19.67 20.76
CA GLY A 79 17.64 -18.51 20.63
C GLY A 79 18.06 -18.25 19.19
N PHE A 80 18.55 -17.03 18.93
CA PHE A 80 18.98 -16.64 17.58
C PHE A 80 20.11 -17.51 17.02
N SER A 81 21.00 -18.03 17.89
CA SER A 81 22.11 -18.88 17.48
C SER A 81 21.70 -20.28 17.03
N SER A 82 20.47 -20.74 17.33
CA SER A 82 20.01 -22.08 16.95
C SER A 82 19.40 -22.15 15.54
N ILE A 83 19.26 -21.01 14.84
CA ILE A 83 18.63 -20.99 13.50
C ILE A 83 19.34 -21.93 12.51
N PRO A 84 20.69 -21.97 12.39
CA PRO A 84 21.35 -22.87 11.45
C PRO A 84 21.06 -24.34 11.74
N GLU A 85 21.14 -24.75 13.00
CA GLU A 85 20.86 -26.13 13.43
C GLU A 85 19.41 -26.53 13.12
N LEU A 86 18.45 -25.63 13.35
CA LEU A 86 17.03 -25.87 13.04
C LEU A 86 16.76 -26.01 11.53
N ILE A 87 17.53 -25.31 10.67
CA ILE A 87 17.48 -25.49 9.22
C ILE A 87 17.98 -26.89 8.84
N GLU A 88 19.06 -27.35 9.45
CA GLU A 88 19.62 -28.68 9.19
C GLU A 88 18.74 -29.81 9.73
N GLU A 89 18.11 -29.63 10.90
CA GLU A 89 17.22 -30.61 11.54
C GLU A 89 16.05 -31.03 10.62
N ILE A 90 15.48 -30.09 9.87
CA ILE A 90 14.41 -30.39 8.92
C ILE A 90 14.89 -30.84 7.53
N GLY A 91 16.18 -31.17 7.42
CA GLY A 91 16.79 -31.73 6.22
C GLY A 91 17.16 -30.70 5.15
N CYS A 92 17.14 -29.40 5.46
CA CYS A 92 17.63 -28.38 4.56
C CYS A 92 19.14 -28.19 4.73
N LYS A 93 19.88 -28.06 3.63
CA LYS A 93 21.28 -27.63 3.69
C LYS A 93 21.33 -26.14 4.00
N LEU A 94 22.32 -25.72 4.78
CA LEU A 94 22.61 -24.30 4.93
C LEU A 94 22.86 -23.68 3.55
N PRO A 95 22.17 -22.57 3.21
CA PRO A 95 22.25 -21.99 1.89
C PRO A 95 23.63 -21.36 1.65
N GLY A 96 24.25 -21.66 0.50
CA GLY A 96 25.46 -20.95 0.07
C GLY A 96 25.17 -19.47 -0.20
N ARG A 97 23.98 -19.18 -0.74
CA ARG A 97 23.43 -17.82 -0.88
C ARG A 97 22.10 -17.71 -0.13
N LEU A 98 22.08 -16.92 0.94
CA LEU A 98 20.92 -16.71 1.83
C LEU A 98 20.26 -15.35 1.54
N GLY A 99 19.00 -15.38 1.14
CA GLY A 99 18.19 -14.19 0.88
C GLY A 99 17.68 -13.53 2.16
N LEU A 100 17.77 -12.20 2.22
CA LEU A 100 17.14 -11.34 3.22
C LEU A 100 16.43 -10.17 2.53
N GLU A 101 15.37 -9.61 3.12
CA GLU A 101 14.73 -8.38 2.64
C GLU A 101 15.57 -7.14 3.05
N LEU A 102 16.64 -6.84 2.32
CA LEU A 102 17.67 -5.88 2.77
C LEU A 102 17.20 -4.41 2.77
N ASP A 103 16.12 -4.08 2.07
CA ASP A 103 15.50 -2.75 2.13
C ASP A 103 14.82 -2.43 3.48
N VAL A 104 14.47 -3.45 4.27
CA VAL A 104 13.74 -3.30 5.54
C VAL A 104 14.39 -3.99 6.73
N VAL A 105 15.33 -4.91 6.50
CA VAL A 105 16.08 -5.57 7.59
C VAL A 105 17.00 -4.53 8.26
N PRO A 106 16.86 -4.27 9.58
CA PRO A 106 17.73 -3.33 10.26
C PRO A 106 19.20 -3.75 10.18
N ALA A 107 20.12 -2.79 10.02
CA ALA A 107 21.56 -3.07 9.92
C ALA A 107 22.09 -3.91 11.09
N ALA A 108 21.61 -3.65 12.32
CA ALA A 108 21.98 -4.44 13.49
C ALA A 108 21.56 -5.92 13.38
N LEU A 109 20.42 -6.20 12.75
CA LEU A 109 19.97 -7.58 12.50
C LEU A 109 20.77 -8.21 11.35
N TYR A 110 21.04 -7.47 10.28
CA TYR A 110 21.90 -7.90 9.18
C TYR A 110 23.30 -8.33 9.68
N LEU A 111 23.96 -7.50 10.51
CA LEU A 111 25.26 -7.82 11.11
C LEU A 111 25.23 -9.08 11.97
N ARG A 112 24.09 -9.38 12.60
CA ARG A 112 23.92 -10.63 13.36
C ARG A 112 23.77 -11.83 12.44
N PHE A 113 23.07 -11.71 11.31
CA PHE A 113 23.00 -12.77 10.31
C PHE A 113 24.35 -13.05 9.66
N LEU A 114 25.16 -12.02 9.38
CA LEU A 114 26.52 -12.21 8.86
C LEU A 114 27.38 -13.07 9.79
N LYS A 115 27.29 -12.84 11.11
CA LYS A 115 28.01 -13.65 12.11
C LYS A 115 27.45 -15.06 12.22
N LEU A 116 26.14 -15.21 12.05
CA LEU A 116 25.45 -16.48 12.22
C LEU A 116 25.65 -17.42 11.03
N PHE A 117 25.79 -16.87 9.82
CA PHE A 117 25.98 -17.62 8.57
C PHE A 117 27.31 -17.24 7.91
N PRO A 118 28.47 -17.53 8.54
CA PRO A 118 29.78 -17.07 8.04
C PRO A 118 30.19 -17.72 6.71
N ALA A 119 29.57 -18.85 6.35
CA ALA A 119 29.81 -19.57 5.10
C ALA A 119 28.81 -19.20 3.98
N SER A 120 27.83 -18.34 4.27
CA SER A 120 26.80 -17.92 3.32
C SER A 120 27.07 -16.51 2.80
N GLU A 121 26.86 -16.32 1.51
CA GLU A 121 26.70 -14.98 0.93
C GLU A 121 25.28 -14.48 1.26
N LEU A 122 25.16 -13.35 1.95
CA LEU A 122 23.86 -12.72 2.20
C LEU A 122 23.48 -11.81 1.03
N VAL A 123 22.31 -12.03 0.45
CA VAL A 123 21.85 -11.36 -0.77
C VAL A 123 20.48 -10.73 -0.59
N ASP A 124 20.22 -9.66 -1.35
CA ASP A 124 18.93 -8.98 -1.32
C ASP A 124 17.86 -9.78 -2.08
N ILE A 125 16.72 -10.03 -1.42
CA ILE A 125 15.53 -10.63 -2.04
C ILE A 125 14.29 -9.73 -1.93
N SER A 126 14.45 -8.45 -1.56
CA SER A 126 13.34 -7.50 -1.41
C SER A 126 12.52 -7.34 -2.68
N VAL A 127 13.18 -7.24 -3.85
CA VAL A 127 12.47 -7.19 -5.15
C VAL A 127 11.73 -8.49 -5.41
N ILE A 128 12.36 -9.65 -5.18
CA ILE A 128 11.74 -10.97 -5.39
C ILE A 128 10.46 -11.12 -4.56
N ALA A 129 10.51 -10.75 -3.27
CA ALA A 129 9.35 -10.85 -2.38
C ALA A 129 8.18 -9.97 -2.86
N ARG A 130 8.45 -8.76 -3.35
CA ARG A 130 7.45 -7.83 -3.87
C ARG A 130 6.88 -8.27 -5.22
N GLU A 131 7.71 -8.85 -6.09
CA GLU A 131 7.28 -9.37 -7.40
C GLU A 131 6.33 -10.57 -7.30
N VAL A 132 6.39 -11.36 -6.22
CA VAL A 132 5.40 -12.43 -6.00
C VAL A 132 4.08 -11.84 -5.50
N ARG A 133 4.13 -10.84 -4.62
CA ARG A 133 2.96 -10.19 -4.03
C ARG A 133 2.17 -9.30 -4.99
N GLN A 134 2.79 -8.80 -6.05
CA GLN A 134 2.11 -7.88 -6.98
C GLN A 134 1.00 -8.55 -7.79
N VAL A 135 1.02 -9.88 -7.96
CA VAL A 135 -0.04 -10.67 -8.64
C VAL A 135 -0.99 -11.25 -7.61
N LYS A 136 -2.23 -10.76 -7.58
CA LYS A 136 -3.19 -11.07 -6.51
C LYS A 136 -3.94 -12.35 -6.83
N SER A 137 -4.06 -13.24 -5.85
CA SER A 137 -4.95 -14.40 -5.95
C SER A 137 -6.42 -14.02 -5.74
N ALA A 138 -7.33 -14.96 -6.00
CA ALA A 138 -8.75 -14.78 -5.70
C ALA A 138 -9.03 -14.50 -4.22
N TYR A 139 -8.23 -15.07 -3.31
CA TYR A 139 -8.35 -14.78 -1.89
C TYR A 139 -8.03 -13.31 -1.59
N GLU A 140 -6.93 -12.82 -2.16
CA GLU A 140 -6.43 -11.46 -1.95
C GLU A 140 -7.38 -10.42 -2.51
N LEU A 141 -7.89 -10.66 -3.72
CA LEU A 141 -8.92 -9.82 -4.34
C LEU A 141 -10.17 -9.72 -3.47
N ALA A 142 -10.62 -10.82 -2.86
CA ALA A 142 -11.76 -10.77 -1.95
C ALA A 142 -11.48 -9.96 -0.67
N GLN A 143 -10.23 -9.89 -0.21
CA GLN A 143 -9.87 -9.04 0.95
C GLN A 143 -9.89 -7.56 0.55
N LEU A 144 -9.38 -7.24 -0.63
CA LEU A 144 -9.40 -5.88 -1.20
C LEU A 144 -10.83 -5.39 -1.46
N GLU A 145 -11.72 -6.26 -1.93
CA GLU A 145 -13.15 -5.94 -2.12
C GLU A 145 -13.83 -5.59 -0.79
N GLU A 146 -13.56 -6.33 0.28
CA GLU A 146 -14.11 -6.01 1.61
C GLU A 146 -13.52 -4.71 2.18
N ALA A 147 -12.22 -4.47 1.99
CA ALA A 147 -11.60 -3.20 2.32
C ALA A 147 -12.27 -2.02 1.57
N ALA A 148 -12.63 -2.19 0.29
CA ALA A 148 -13.37 -1.19 -0.47
C ALA A 148 -14.77 -0.93 0.07
N ARG A 149 -15.48 -1.95 0.56
CA ARG A 149 -16.79 -1.76 1.22
C ARG A 149 -16.67 -0.91 2.48
N GLN A 150 -15.58 -1.06 3.25
CA GLN A 150 -15.36 -0.26 4.46
C GLN A 150 -15.25 1.23 4.12
N VAL A 151 -14.41 1.56 3.14
CA VAL A 151 -14.17 2.95 2.72
C VAL A 151 -15.38 3.56 2.04
N ASP A 152 -16.12 2.76 1.27
CA ASP A 152 -17.38 3.20 0.67
C ASP A 152 -18.44 3.57 1.70
N CYS A 153 -18.63 2.69 2.70
CA CYS A 153 -19.56 2.96 3.78
C CYS A 153 -19.15 4.21 4.57
N MET A 154 -17.85 4.38 4.85
CA MET A 154 -17.34 5.59 5.50
C MET A 154 -17.61 6.85 4.67
N ASN A 155 -17.27 6.85 3.37
CA ASN A 155 -17.49 7.99 2.48
C ASN A 155 -18.97 8.35 2.36
N SER A 156 -19.87 7.36 2.36
CA SER A 156 -21.33 7.59 2.30
C SER A 156 -21.87 8.37 3.51
N CYS A 157 -21.13 8.38 4.63
CA CYS A 157 -21.49 9.10 5.85
C CYS A 157 -20.98 10.54 5.89
N VAL A 158 -19.99 10.91 5.07
CA VAL A 158 -19.38 12.25 5.06
C VAL A 158 -20.43 13.37 4.88
N PRO A 159 -21.43 13.27 3.97
CA PRO A 159 -22.46 14.30 3.83
C PRO A 159 -23.24 14.63 5.10
N GLY A 160 -23.42 13.66 6.00
CA GLY A 160 -24.11 13.87 7.27
C GLY A 160 -23.22 14.34 8.42
N LEU A 161 -21.90 14.32 8.23
CA LEU A 161 -20.90 14.63 9.25
C LEU A 161 -20.14 15.93 8.99
N LEU A 162 -19.96 16.29 7.73
CA LEU A 162 -19.18 17.45 7.31
C LEU A 162 -19.97 18.74 7.59
N VAL A 163 -19.46 19.56 8.53
CA VAL A 163 -20.08 20.81 8.97
C VAL A 163 -19.06 21.94 8.97
N ALA A 164 -19.46 23.12 8.48
CA ALA A 164 -18.58 24.28 8.47
C ALA A 164 -18.20 24.70 9.90
N GLY A 165 -16.91 24.98 10.11
CA GLY A 165 -16.35 25.40 11.39
C GLY A 165 -15.79 24.28 12.26
N MET A 166 -16.03 23.02 11.92
CA MET A 166 -15.37 21.87 12.57
C MET A 166 -13.89 21.79 12.15
N GLU A 167 -13.03 21.24 13.00
CA GLU A 167 -11.64 20.97 12.67
C GLU A 167 -11.50 19.73 11.76
N GLU A 168 -10.49 19.69 10.90
CA GLU A 168 -10.17 18.52 10.07
C GLU A 168 -10.06 17.24 10.92
N ILE A 169 -9.40 17.34 12.08
CA ILE A 169 -9.23 16.23 13.02
C ILE A 169 -10.55 15.75 13.63
N GLU A 170 -11.55 16.63 13.79
CA GLU A 170 -12.87 16.24 14.28
C GLU A 170 -13.57 15.37 13.22
N LEU A 171 -13.54 15.78 11.95
CA LEU A 171 -14.12 14.96 10.87
C LEU A 171 -13.38 13.64 10.73
N ALA A 172 -12.04 13.66 10.71
CA ALA A 172 -11.21 12.46 10.67
C ALA A 172 -11.57 11.48 11.80
N SER A 173 -11.79 11.98 13.03
CA SER A 173 -12.14 11.13 14.17
C SER A 173 -13.47 10.40 13.99
N GLU A 174 -14.48 11.04 13.39
CA GLU A 174 -15.77 10.41 13.10
C GLU A 174 -15.65 9.33 12.02
N LEU A 175 -14.90 9.62 10.95
CA LEU A 175 -14.67 8.68 9.85
C LEU A 175 -13.87 7.45 10.31
N GLU A 176 -12.84 7.66 11.12
CA GLU A 176 -12.05 6.57 11.71
C GLU A 176 -12.87 5.73 12.68
N ALA A 177 -13.77 6.34 13.45
CA ALA A 177 -14.69 5.60 14.31
C ALA A 177 -15.64 4.71 13.49
N ILE A 178 -16.10 5.18 12.33
CA ILE A 178 -16.90 4.37 11.40
C ILE A 178 -16.08 3.19 10.86
N LEU A 179 -14.88 3.45 10.32
CA LEU A 179 -13.98 2.39 9.83
C LEU A 179 -13.71 1.33 10.91
N ARG A 180 -13.43 1.76 12.14
CA ARG A 180 -13.23 0.85 13.28
C ARG A 180 -14.44 -0.03 13.56
N ARG A 181 -15.66 0.52 13.53
CA ARG A 181 -16.89 -0.27 13.71
C ARG A 181 -17.11 -1.28 12.57
N LEU A 182 -16.60 -0.99 11.38
CA LEU A 182 -16.61 -1.90 10.22
C LEU A 182 -15.46 -2.93 10.23
N GLY A 183 -14.66 -2.98 11.29
CA GLY A 183 -13.58 -3.97 11.46
C GLY A 183 -12.24 -3.54 10.87
N HIS A 184 -12.05 -2.27 10.52
CA HIS A 184 -10.76 -1.74 10.09
C HIS A 184 -9.68 -1.92 11.18
N GLN A 185 -8.53 -2.46 10.80
CA GLN A 185 -7.45 -2.80 11.75
C GLN A 185 -6.60 -1.58 12.16
N GLY A 186 -6.72 -0.48 11.42
CA GLY A 186 -6.23 0.88 11.73
C GLY A 186 -4.73 1.02 11.96
N MET A 187 -3.97 0.08 11.41
CA MET A 187 -2.55 0.23 11.16
C MET A 187 -2.34 -0.13 9.69
N ALA A 188 -2.04 0.89 8.87
CA ALA A 188 -1.53 0.69 7.53
C ALA A 188 -0.04 0.30 7.61
N ARG A 189 0.34 -0.76 6.91
CA ARG A 189 1.76 -1.14 6.82
C ARG A 189 2.39 -0.40 5.65
N MET A 190 3.44 0.35 5.93
CA MET A 190 4.27 1.01 4.93
C MET A 190 5.56 0.21 4.72
N ARG A 191 6.06 0.21 3.49
CA ARG A 191 7.38 -0.32 3.16
C ARG A 191 8.36 0.82 2.92
N GLY A 192 8.87 1.38 4.00
CA GLY A 192 9.88 2.43 3.98
C GLY A 192 10.31 2.79 5.41
N PHE A 193 11.60 3.04 5.60
CA PHE A 193 12.10 3.42 6.92
C PHE A 193 11.52 4.79 7.34
N ASN A 194 10.92 4.86 8.52
CA ASN A 194 10.21 6.04 9.05
C ASN A 194 9.05 6.54 8.17
N GLN A 195 8.52 5.72 7.27
CA GLN A 195 7.29 6.04 6.54
C GLN A 195 6.13 5.46 7.35
N GLU A 196 5.24 6.31 7.84
CA GLU A 196 4.18 5.90 8.76
C GLU A 196 2.84 6.47 8.30
N MET A 197 1.79 5.65 8.31
CA MET A 197 0.42 6.06 8.06
C MET A 197 -0.52 5.15 8.84
N TYR A 198 -1.60 5.69 9.40
CA TYR A 198 -2.54 4.91 10.21
C TYR A 198 -3.80 4.53 9.41
N TYR A 199 -4.45 5.52 8.79
CA TYR A 199 -5.65 5.31 7.98
C TYR A 199 -5.60 6.10 6.66
N GLY A 200 -5.11 7.34 6.72
CA GLY A 200 -5.28 8.33 5.68
C GLY A 200 -5.54 9.68 6.32
N HIS A 201 -5.97 10.67 5.55
CA HIS A 201 -6.09 12.05 5.98
C HIS A 201 -7.36 12.74 5.44
N VAL A 202 -7.98 13.58 6.30
CA VAL A 202 -8.92 14.62 5.89
C VAL A 202 -8.14 15.92 5.76
N LEU A 203 -8.15 16.55 4.59
CA LEU A 203 -7.46 17.81 4.35
C LEU A 203 -8.42 18.83 3.73
N SER A 204 -8.49 20.04 4.30
CA SER A 204 -9.36 21.11 3.82
C SER A 204 -8.60 22.35 3.36
N GLY A 205 -9.04 22.92 2.24
CA GLY A 205 -8.45 24.14 1.66
C GLY A 205 -6.93 24.04 1.54
N GLU A 206 -6.23 25.10 1.94
CA GLU A 206 -4.77 25.20 1.86
C GLU A 206 -4.00 24.04 2.50
N ALA A 207 -4.56 23.38 3.52
CA ALA A 207 -3.90 22.24 4.17
C ALA A 207 -3.71 21.06 3.21
N GLY A 208 -4.62 20.89 2.23
CA GLY A 208 -4.47 19.90 1.16
C GLY A 208 -3.26 20.13 0.26
N GLY A 209 -2.73 21.36 0.22
CA GLY A 209 -1.52 21.70 -0.54
C GLY A 209 -0.23 21.65 0.27
N VAL A 210 -0.27 21.20 1.53
CA VAL A 210 0.93 21.05 2.37
C VAL A 210 1.51 19.67 2.14
N ALA A 211 2.72 19.61 1.59
CA ALA A 211 3.48 18.36 1.43
C ALA A 211 4.09 17.90 2.76
N SER A 212 4.33 16.60 2.89
CA SER A 212 5.01 15.98 4.04
C SER A 212 6.27 15.22 3.60
N PHE A 213 6.90 14.50 4.53
CA PHE A 213 8.04 13.61 4.24
C PHE A 213 7.61 12.27 3.61
N LEU A 214 6.31 12.00 3.51
CA LEU A 214 5.80 10.83 2.82
C LEU A 214 6.03 10.95 1.32
N ASP A 215 6.28 9.83 0.66
CA ASP A 215 6.27 9.76 -0.80
C ASP A 215 4.81 9.78 -1.31
N SER A 216 4.19 10.95 -1.18
CA SER A 216 2.79 11.23 -1.52
C SER A 216 2.66 12.67 -2.05
N PRO A 217 1.78 12.95 -3.02
CA PRO A 217 1.52 14.32 -3.47
C PRO A 217 0.84 15.18 -2.40
N THR A 218 0.34 14.58 -1.32
CA THR A 218 -0.32 15.26 -0.21
C THR A 218 0.28 14.84 1.13
N GLY A 219 0.22 15.74 2.12
CA GLY A 219 0.77 15.49 3.44
C GLY A 219 -0.11 16.01 4.56
N GLY A 220 -0.69 17.20 4.39
CA GLY A 220 -1.41 17.89 5.45
C GLY A 220 -0.49 18.54 6.47
N THR A 221 -1.07 19.34 7.36
CA THR A 221 -0.31 20.06 8.38
C THR A 221 0.00 19.19 9.61
N GLY A 222 -0.83 18.18 9.86
CA GLY A 222 -0.79 17.40 11.09
C GLY A 222 -1.06 18.24 12.35
N LEU A 223 -0.94 17.61 13.51
CA LEU A 223 -1.23 18.25 14.79
C LEU A 223 -0.01 18.89 15.46
N HIS A 224 1.19 18.48 15.08
CA HIS A 224 2.45 18.89 15.70
C HIS A 224 3.64 18.47 14.82
N PRO A 225 4.83 19.10 14.89
CA PRO A 225 6.03 18.59 14.20
C PRO A 225 6.45 17.15 14.53
N ALA A 226 5.91 16.57 15.61
CA ALA A 226 6.09 15.16 15.97
C ALA A 226 5.17 14.22 15.16
N GLN A 227 4.12 14.77 14.56
CA GLN A 227 3.21 14.15 13.60
C GLN A 227 2.93 15.17 12.48
N PRO A 228 3.93 15.46 11.62
CA PRO A 228 3.89 16.58 10.66
C PRO A 228 3.11 16.22 9.39
N GLN A 229 2.06 15.41 9.52
CA GLN A 229 1.20 14.95 8.46
C GLN A 229 -0.19 14.67 8.99
N GLY A 230 -1.15 14.70 8.07
CA GLY A 230 -2.53 14.37 8.28
C GLY A 230 -3.42 15.53 8.71
N PRO A 231 -4.62 15.21 9.22
CA PRO A 231 -5.59 16.22 9.60
C PRO A 231 -5.01 17.10 10.71
N GLY A 232 -5.12 18.41 10.53
CA GLY A 232 -4.71 19.40 11.51
C GLY A 232 -5.88 19.92 12.34
N ARG A 233 -5.63 21.07 12.98
CA ARG A 233 -6.67 21.85 13.70
C ARG A 233 -7.29 22.95 12.83
N ARG A 234 -7.05 22.92 11.52
CA ARG A 234 -7.67 23.88 10.62
C ARG A 234 -9.18 23.67 10.65
N LYS A 235 -9.93 24.77 10.74
CA LYS A 235 -11.38 24.73 10.61
C LYS A 235 -11.79 24.67 9.15
N ILE A 236 -12.68 23.74 8.84
CA ILE A 236 -13.25 23.58 7.51
C ILE A 236 -14.20 24.75 7.23
N THR A 237 -14.09 25.37 6.05
CA THR A 237 -14.91 26.52 5.65
C THR A 237 -15.71 26.28 4.37
N VAL A 238 -16.66 27.18 4.09
CA VAL A 238 -17.50 27.12 2.88
C VAL A 238 -16.66 27.52 1.66
N GLY A 239 -16.81 26.79 0.55
CA GLY A 239 -16.18 27.08 -0.74
C GLY A 239 -14.71 26.65 -0.85
N GLU A 240 -14.24 25.76 0.03
CA GLU A 240 -12.92 25.14 -0.06
C GLU A 240 -13.03 23.63 -0.27
N PRO A 241 -12.04 22.99 -0.95
CA PRO A 241 -12.05 21.54 -1.14
C PRO A 241 -11.84 20.83 0.19
N VAL A 242 -12.60 19.78 0.43
CA VAL A 242 -12.41 18.83 1.54
C VAL A 242 -12.11 17.47 0.93
N THR A 243 -10.85 17.06 1.02
CA THR A 243 -10.39 15.78 0.49
C THR A 243 -10.38 14.75 1.60
N VAL A 244 -11.04 13.62 1.35
CA VAL A 244 -11.06 12.45 2.24
C VAL A 244 -10.24 11.37 1.53
N ASP A 245 -9.00 11.20 1.96
CA ASP A 245 -8.03 10.26 1.39
C ASP A 245 -7.77 9.15 2.40
N TYR A 246 -8.43 8.01 2.27
CA TYR A 246 -8.45 6.96 3.30
C TYR A 246 -8.33 5.57 2.69
N GLY A 247 -7.42 4.80 3.27
CA GLY A 247 -7.29 3.38 3.01
C GLY A 247 -8.33 2.55 3.76
N GLY A 248 -8.82 1.50 3.11
CA GLY A 248 -9.57 0.42 3.74
C GLY A 248 -8.63 -0.72 4.08
N ILE A 249 -8.76 -1.33 5.25
CA ILE A 249 -7.85 -2.39 5.70
C ILE A 249 -8.65 -3.57 6.24
N HIS A 250 -8.69 -4.64 5.44
CA HIS A 250 -9.33 -5.90 5.80
C HIS A 250 -8.32 -7.05 5.81
N ASN A 251 -8.15 -7.71 6.96
CA ASN A 251 -7.19 -8.80 7.17
C ASN A 251 -5.76 -8.51 6.64
N GLY A 252 -5.34 -7.26 6.80
CA GLY A 252 -4.04 -6.74 6.38
C GLY A 252 -4.00 -6.18 4.96
N TYR A 253 -5.01 -6.44 4.12
CA TYR A 253 -5.06 -5.97 2.75
C TYR A 253 -5.64 -4.56 2.66
N VAL A 254 -4.92 -3.69 1.96
CA VAL A 254 -5.17 -2.27 1.79
C VAL A 254 -5.83 -2.00 0.45
N VAL A 255 -6.93 -1.27 0.45
CA VAL A 255 -7.43 -0.56 -0.74
C VAL A 255 -7.23 0.94 -0.49
N ASP A 256 -6.87 1.71 -1.51
CA ASP A 256 -6.68 3.16 -1.37
C ASP A 256 -7.74 3.95 -2.17
N GLN A 257 -8.19 5.05 -1.59
CA GLN A 257 -9.26 5.86 -2.17
C GLN A 257 -9.30 7.29 -1.63
N THR A 258 -9.36 8.23 -2.56
CA THR A 258 -9.59 9.66 -2.31
C THR A 258 -10.94 10.09 -2.89
N ARG A 259 -11.73 10.84 -2.12
CA ARG A 259 -12.95 11.53 -2.58
C ARG A 259 -12.94 13.01 -2.25
N LEU A 260 -13.64 13.79 -3.08
CA LEU A 260 -13.74 15.24 -2.97
C LEU A 260 -15.13 15.65 -2.49
N PHE A 261 -15.15 16.43 -1.42
CA PHE A 261 -16.33 17.07 -0.86
C PHE A 261 -16.12 18.58 -0.80
N SER A 262 -17.22 19.33 -0.66
CA SER A 262 -17.18 20.74 -0.28
C SER A 262 -18.49 21.16 0.38
N ILE A 263 -18.44 22.26 1.14
CA ILE A 263 -19.64 22.94 1.64
C ILE A 263 -19.83 24.16 0.74
N GLY A 264 -20.91 24.19 -0.04
CA GLY A 264 -21.07 25.18 -1.12
C GLY A 264 -20.07 25.02 -2.28
N PRO A 265 -20.25 25.80 -3.36
CA PRO A 265 -19.50 25.61 -4.60
C PRO A 265 -18.02 25.98 -4.49
N LEU A 266 -17.16 25.17 -5.11
CA LEU A 266 -15.74 25.49 -5.28
C LEU A 266 -15.50 26.54 -6.37
N PRO A 267 -14.38 27.29 -6.30
CA PRO A 267 -13.90 28.11 -7.42
C PRO A 267 -13.82 27.31 -8.73
N ALA A 268 -14.18 27.94 -9.85
CA ALA A 268 -14.23 27.29 -11.17
C ALA A 268 -12.94 26.52 -11.50
N ARG A 269 -11.78 27.11 -11.22
CA ARG A 269 -10.47 26.49 -11.44
C ARG A 269 -10.29 25.13 -10.74
N LEU A 270 -10.83 24.96 -9.53
CA LEU A 270 -10.76 23.69 -8.80
C LEU A 270 -11.71 22.66 -9.40
N ASN A 271 -12.91 23.07 -9.80
CA ASN A 271 -13.85 22.18 -10.51
C ASN A 271 -13.29 21.74 -11.86
N ASP A 272 -12.67 22.65 -12.62
CA ASP A 272 -12.04 22.34 -13.90
C ASP A 272 -10.90 21.33 -13.72
N ALA A 273 -10.07 21.51 -12.69
CA ALA A 273 -8.98 20.57 -12.38
C ALA A 273 -9.50 19.19 -11.92
N PHE A 274 -10.57 19.15 -11.13
CA PHE A 274 -11.22 17.90 -10.74
C PHE A 274 -11.80 17.15 -11.96
N ALA A 275 -12.40 17.88 -12.91
CA ALA A 275 -12.87 17.29 -14.17
C ALA A 275 -11.72 16.66 -14.97
N VAL A 276 -10.53 17.27 -14.97
CA VAL A 276 -9.32 16.69 -15.59
C VAL A 276 -8.86 15.43 -14.83
N ALA A 277 -8.98 15.39 -13.50
CA ALA A 277 -8.69 14.17 -12.72
C ALA A 277 -9.64 13.01 -13.11
N LEU A 278 -10.93 13.29 -13.32
CA LEU A 278 -11.90 12.31 -13.83
C LEU A 278 -11.58 11.87 -15.27
N GLU A 279 -11.11 12.78 -16.13
CA GLU A 279 -10.64 12.44 -17.47
C GLU A 279 -9.46 11.45 -17.41
N ILE A 280 -8.50 11.69 -16.49
CA ILE A 280 -7.39 10.78 -16.26
C ILE A 280 -7.89 9.41 -15.79
N GLN A 281 -8.80 9.33 -14.80
CA GLN A 281 -9.39 8.06 -14.37
C GLN A 281 -10.03 7.28 -15.53
N SER A 282 -10.84 7.96 -16.36
CA SER A 282 -11.50 7.34 -17.52
C SER A 282 -10.51 6.85 -18.58
N ALA A 283 -9.39 7.56 -18.77
CA ALA A 283 -8.32 7.09 -19.63
C ALA A 283 -7.62 5.86 -19.04
N MET A 284 -7.37 5.85 -17.73
CA MET A 284 -6.67 4.76 -17.03
C MET A 284 -7.47 3.46 -17.04
N GLU A 285 -8.79 3.49 -16.87
CA GLU A 285 -9.66 2.32 -16.97
C GLU A 285 -9.41 1.48 -18.24
N LYS A 286 -9.14 2.16 -19.36
CA LYS A 286 -8.88 1.53 -20.68
C LYS A 286 -7.42 1.12 -20.88
N LEU A 287 -6.49 1.79 -20.21
CA LEU A 287 -5.04 1.61 -20.41
C LEU A 287 -4.41 0.65 -19.40
N LEU A 288 -5.05 0.41 -18.26
CA LEU A 288 -4.64 -0.52 -17.22
C LEU A 288 -4.89 -1.98 -17.65
N VAL A 289 -4.13 -2.41 -18.67
CA VAL A 289 -4.19 -3.75 -19.27
C VAL A 289 -2.83 -4.44 -19.20
N PRO A 290 -2.76 -5.79 -19.26
CA PRO A 290 -1.49 -6.51 -19.33
C PRO A 290 -0.59 -6.00 -20.47
N GLY A 291 0.71 -5.90 -20.19
CA GLY A 291 1.72 -5.39 -21.13
C GLY A 291 1.88 -3.87 -21.13
N MET A 292 0.99 -3.12 -20.45
CA MET A 292 1.16 -1.68 -20.32
C MET A 292 2.32 -1.33 -19.37
N SER A 293 3.09 -0.30 -19.71
CA SER A 293 4.20 0.19 -18.88
C SER A 293 3.75 1.24 -17.88
N GLY A 294 4.26 1.16 -16.65
CA GLY A 294 4.03 2.18 -15.62
C GLY A 294 4.47 3.59 -16.03
N ASP A 295 5.58 3.71 -16.77
CA ASP A 295 6.05 4.98 -17.33
C ASP A 295 5.06 5.54 -18.35
N LYS A 296 4.57 4.71 -19.29
CA LYS A 296 3.59 5.15 -20.29
C LYS A 296 2.28 5.61 -19.66
N LEU A 297 1.83 4.95 -18.60
CA LEU A 297 0.64 5.35 -17.83
C LEU A 297 0.85 6.70 -17.17
N TYR A 298 1.97 6.90 -16.46
CA TYR A 298 2.31 8.20 -15.89
C TYR A 298 2.36 9.31 -16.95
N MET A 299 3.09 9.08 -18.05
CA MET A 299 3.23 10.06 -19.13
C MET A 299 1.90 10.38 -19.81
N THR A 300 0.95 9.44 -19.85
CA THR A 300 -0.40 9.68 -20.35
C THR A 300 -1.17 10.62 -19.42
N ALA A 301 -1.18 10.36 -18.11
CA ALA A 301 -1.83 11.24 -17.13
C ALA A 301 -1.22 12.65 -17.14
N ALA A 302 0.11 12.74 -17.09
CA ALA A 302 0.82 14.02 -17.17
C ALA A 302 0.53 14.76 -18.49
N GLY A 303 0.39 14.02 -19.61
CA GLY A 303 0.02 14.58 -20.90
C GLY A 303 -1.40 15.14 -20.95
N ILE A 304 -2.37 14.50 -20.28
CA ILE A 304 -3.74 15.01 -20.12
C ILE A 304 -3.71 16.30 -19.28
N ALA A 305 -3.03 16.29 -18.14
CA ALA A 305 -2.86 17.47 -17.29
C ALA A 305 -2.20 18.64 -18.06
N ALA A 306 -1.16 18.38 -18.86
CA ALA A 306 -0.48 19.39 -19.65
C ALA A 306 -1.37 19.97 -20.77
N LYS A 307 -2.18 19.15 -21.44
CA LYS A 307 -3.14 19.63 -22.45
C LYS A 307 -4.20 20.56 -21.84
N ALA A 308 -4.57 20.34 -20.58
CA ALA A 308 -5.45 21.21 -19.81
C ALA A 308 -4.73 22.45 -19.23
N GLY A 309 -3.41 22.60 -19.41
CA GLY A 309 -2.62 23.70 -18.84
C GLY A 309 -2.41 23.60 -17.32
N LEU A 310 -2.49 22.39 -16.76
CA LEU A 310 -2.43 22.12 -15.32
C LEU A 310 -1.16 21.36 -14.88
N GLN A 311 -0.16 21.22 -15.75
CA GLN A 311 1.05 20.43 -15.48
C GLN A 311 1.85 20.92 -14.25
N ASP A 312 1.84 22.22 -13.97
CA ASP A 312 2.57 22.81 -12.85
C ASP A 312 1.90 22.54 -11.49
N TYR A 313 0.68 22.03 -11.51
CA TYR A 313 -0.14 21.69 -10.33
C TYR A 313 -0.40 20.19 -10.22
N PHE A 314 -0.02 19.40 -11.23
CA PHE A 314 -0.28 17.97 -11.26
C PHE A 314 0.70 17.22 -10.33
N MET A 315 0.14 16.40 -9.43
CA MET A 315 0.86 15.59 -8.46
C MET A 315 1.83 16.38 -7.57
N GLY A 316 1.47 17.62 -7.23
CA GLY A 316 2.23 18.50 -6.34
C GLY A 316 2.44 19.88 -6.96
N PHE A 317 3.27 20.70 -6.33
CA PHE A 317 3.60 22.04 -6.84
C PHE A 317 5.07 22.39 -6.58
N GLY A 318 5.74 22.94 -7.59
CA GLY A 318 7.14 23.35 -7.48
C GLY A 318 8.09 22.16 -7.22
N ASP A 319 8.88 22.23 -6.15
CA ASP A 319 9.85 21.20 -5.78
C ASP A 319 9.23 19.97 -5.09
N THR A 320 7.95 20.02 -4.75
CA THR A 320 7.20 18.91 -4.13
C THR A 320 6.46 18.02 -5.15
N GLN A 321 6.64 18.25 -6.45
CA GLN A 321 5.98 17.44 -7.48
C GLN A 321 6.46 15.97 -7.46
N ALA A 322 5.53 15.09 -7.12
CA ALA A 322 5.68 13.66 -7.23
C ALA A 322 5.76 13.22 -8.70
N LYS A 323 6.54 12.18 -8.94
CA LYS A 323 6.79 11.63 -10.28
C LYS A 323 6.02 10.34 -10.54
N PHE A 324 4.94 10.12 -9.80
CA PHE A 324 4.04 8.99 -9.94
C PHE A 324 2.59 9.47 -10.04
N VAL A 325 1.70 8.57 -10.49
CA VAL A 325 0.23 8.77 -10.52
C VAL A 325 -0.52 7.56 -9.93
N GLY A 326 0.22 6.57 -9.46
CA GLY A 326 -0.35 5.39 -8.84
C GLY A 326 0.69 4.38 -8.41
N HIS A 327 0.27 3.42 -7.60
CA HIS A 327 1.11 2.38 -7.03
C HIS A 327 0.31 1.10 -6.83
N GLY A 328 1.03 -0.02 -6.63
CA GLY A 328 0.39 -1.26 -6.26
C GLY A 328 -0.16 -1.15 -4.83
N VAL A 329 -1.22 -1.91 -4.55
CA VAL A 329 -1.73 -2.09 -3.18
C VAL A 329 -1.80 -3.58 -2.84
N GLY A 330 -1.78 -3.91 -1.55
CA GLY A 330 -1.84 -5.28 -1.06
C GLY A 330 -1.74 -5.33 0.47
N LEU A 331 -0.81 -6.09 1.03
CA LEU A 331 -0.54 -6.11 2.47
C LEU A 331 0.21 -4.88 3.00
N GLU A 332 0.74 -4.06 2.08
CA GLU A 332 1.32 -2.76 2.33
C GLU A 332 0.59 -1.70 1.49
N TYR A 333 0.64 -0.44 1.95
CA TYR A 333 0.02 0.69 1.26
C TYR A 333 0.63 0.89 -0.14
N ASN A 334 1.97 0.87 -0.21
CA ASN A 334 2.72 1.07 -1.45
C ASN A 334 3.44 -0.23 -1.85
N GLU A 335 2.90 -0.91 -2.85
CA GLU A 335 3.45 -2.12 -3.46
C GLU A 335 3.82 -1.92 -4.93
N PHE A 336 4.40 -2.97 -5.52
CA PHE A 336 4.52 -3.05 -6.97
C PHE A 336 3.17 -3.47 -7.59
N PRO A 337 2.89 -3.06 -8.84
CA PRO A 337 3.72 -2.20 -9.71
C PRO A 337 3.52 -0.69 -9.42
N VAL A 338 4.57 0.11 -9.63
CA VAL A 338 4.51 1.59 -9.52
C VAL A 338 4.23 2.24 -10.89
N LEU A 339 3.32 3.21 -10.94
CA LEU A 339 2.99 4.00 -12.12
C LEU A 339 3.71 5.37 -12.05
N ALA A 340 4.99 5.38 -12.42
CA ALA A 340 5.85 6.53 -12.27
C ALA A 340 6.71 6.79 -13.52
N LYS A 341 7.18 8.03 -13.65
CA LYS A 341 8.16 8.44 -14.65
C LYS A 341 9.40 7.54 -14.55
N GLY A 342 9.74 6.88 -15.64
CA GLY A 342 10.85 5.93 -15.73
C GLY A 342 10.60 4.58 -15.03
N SER A 343 9.36 4.29 -14.61
CA SER A 343 9.05 3.01 -13.97
C SER A 343 9.32 1.83 -14.92
N PRO A 344 10.10 0.83 -14.49
CA PRO A 344 10.39 -0.36 -15.31
C PRO A 344 9.22 -1.36 -15.28
N HIS A 345 8.21 -1.15 -14.43
CA HIS A 345 7.15 -2.12 -14.23
C HIS A 345 6.24 -2.23 -15.46
N ILE A 346 5.98 -3.48 -15.83
CA ILE A 346 4.99 -3.85 -16.83
C ILE A 346 3.81 -4.49 -16.12
N LEU A 347 2.60 -4.04 -16.43
CA LEU A 347 1.38 -4.57 -15.85
C LEU A 347 1.14 -6.00 -16.32
N ALA A 348 0.69 -6.85 -15.42
CA ALA A 348 0.24 -8.21 -15.70
C ALA A 348 -1.17 -8.43 -15.16
N GLU A 349 -1.81 -9.50 -15.62
CA GLU A 349 -3.13 -9.93 -15.14
C GLU A 349 -3.11 -10.04 -13.60
N ASN A 350 -4.18 -9.57 -12.95
CA ASN A 350 -4.33 -9.54 -11.49
C ASN A 350 -3.29 -8.72 -10.73
N HIS A 351 -2.50 -7.87 -11.41
CA HIS A 351 -1.98 -6.70 -10.71
C HIS A 351 -3.16 -5.87 -10.17
N VAL A 352 -2.94 -5.23 -9.03
CA VAL A 352 -3.90 -4.29 -8.44
C VAL A 352 -3.14 -3.02 -8.11
N VAL A 353 -3.65 -1.89 -8.60
CA VAL A 353 -3.04 -0.56 -8.44
C VAL A 353 -4.07 0.47 -7.99
N ALA A 354 -3.68 1.36 -7.09
CA ALA A 354 -4.36 2.62 -6.87
C ALA A 354 -3.86 3.64 -7.90
N VAL A 355 -4.79 4.42 -8.47
CA VAL A 355 -4.51 5.48 -9.43
C VAL A 355 -5.12 6.76 -8.89
N GLU A 356 -4.30 7.79 -8.72
CA GLU A 356 -4.58 8.95 -7.87
C GLU A 356 -4.19 10.30 -8.48
N PRO A 357 -4.75 10.69 -9.64
CA PRO A 357 -4.54 12.04 -10.17
C PRO A 357 -5.01 13.10 -9.16
N LYS A 358 -4.06 13.88 -8.66
CA LYS A 358 -4.25 14.97 -7.70
C LYS A 358 -3.67 16.27 -8.28
N PHE A 359 -4.37 17.38 -8.05
CA PHE A 359 -3.98 18.73 -8.46
C PHE A 359 -3.87 19.65 -7.24
N ILE A 360 -2.70 20.20 -7.00
CA ILE A 360 -2.38 21.00 -5.81
C ILE A 360 -2.24 22.45 -6.21
N PHE A 361 -3.10 23.32 -5.69
CA PHE A 361 -3.08 24.76 -5.93
C PHE A 361 -2.66 25.49 -4.65
N PRO A 362 -1.46 26.11 -4.62
CA PRO A 362 -1.01 26.91 -3.48
C PRO A 362 -2.04 27.97 -3.10
N GLY A 363 -2.37 28.05 -1.81
CA GLY A 363 -3.36 29.01 -1.30
C GLY A 363 -4.84 28.62 -1.53
N LEU A 364 -5.12 27.53 -2.24
CA LEU A 364 -6.51 27.08 -2.49
C LEU A 364 -6.76 25.65 -1.99
N GLY A 365 -5.77 24.77 -2.11
CA GLY A 365 -5.86 23.37 -1.67
C GLY A 365 -5.66 22.35 -2.78
N MET A 366 -6.08 21.12 -2.50
CA MET A 366 -5.96 19.99 -3.42
C MET A 366 -7.34 19.53 -3.89
N VAL A 367 -7.43 19.20 -5.17
CA VAL A 367 -8.55 18.44 -5.74
C VAL A 367 -8.01 17.24 -6.48
N GLY A 368 -8.71 16.12 -6.40
CA GLY A 368 -8.27 14.88 -7.01
C GLY A 368 -9.20 13.74 -6.66
N ILE A 369 -8.92 12.60 -7.24
CA ILE A 369 -9.67 11.38 -7.02
C ILE A 369 -8.72 10.20 -7.12
N GLU A 370 -9.00 9.18 -6.30
CA GLU A 370 -8.30 7.92 -6.40
C GLU A 370 -9.24 6.75 -6.43
N ASN A 371 -8.90 5.78 -7.29
CA ASN A 371 -9.59 4.51 -7.38
C ASN A 371 -8.56 3.38 -7.45
N THR A 372 -8.90 2.25 -6.84
CA THR A 372 -8.13 1.03 -6.93
C THR A 372 -8.72 0.13 -8.03
N TRP A 373 -7.82 -0.41 -8.86
CA TRP A 373 -8.13 -1.13 -10.09
C TRP A 373 -7.41 -2.46 -10.12
N GLN A 374 -8.13 -3.53 -10.45
CA GLN A 374 -7.55 -4.80 -10.87
C GLN A 374 -7.32 -4.78 -12.38
N ILE A 375 -6.12 -5.14 -12.80
CA ILE A 375 -5.78 -5.29 -14.21
C ILE A 375 -6.40 -6.59 -14.71
N THR A 376 -7.23 -6.49 -15.76
CA THR A 376 -7.85 -7.66 -16.40
C THR A 376 -7.78 -7.57 -17.93
N GLY A 377 -7.56 -8.69 -18.60
CA GLY A 377 -7.71 -8.88 -20.05
C GLY A 377 -7.54 -7.62 -20.92
N SER A 378 -8.66 -7.03 -21.35
CA SER A 378 -8.69 -5.86 -22.23
C SER A 378 -9.11 -4.55 -21.56
N SER A 379 -9.38 -4.53 -20.26
CA SER A 379 -9.77 -3.34 -19.48
C SER A 379 -9.58 -3.58 -17.98
N ALA A 380 -9.36 -2.55 -17.17
CA ALA A 380 -9.32 -2.73 -15.72
C ALA A 380 -10.72 -2.90 -15.10
N ARG A 381 -10.81 -3.72 -14.05
CA ARG A 381 -11.97 -3.82 -13.18
C ARG A 381 -11.76 -2.90 -11.97
N ARG A 382 -12.67 -1.96 -11.74
CA ARG A 382 -12.63 -1.10 -10.55
C ARG A 382 -12.98 -1.91 -9.30
N ILE A 383 -12.13 -1.82 -8.27
CA ILE A 383 -12.40 -2.39 -6.93
C ILE A 383 -13.08 -1.34 -6.06
N SER A 384 -12.68 -0.07 -6.16
CA SER A 384 -13.37 1.04 -5.50
C SER A 384 -14.81 1.16 -6.03
N ILE A 385 -15.79 1.20 -5.12
CA ILE A 385 -17.22 1.22 -5.46
C ILE A 385 -17.91 2.56 -5.20
N THR A 386 -17.24 3.47 -4.50
CA THR A 386 -17.77 4.80 -4.17
C THR A 386 -17.93 5.66 -5.43
N PRO A 387 -19.03 6.42 -5.58
CA PRO A 387 -19.21 7.32 -6.72
C PRO A 387 -18.04 8.30 -6.87
N ASP A 388 -17.69 8.64 -8.09
CA ASP A 388 -16.54 9.50 -8.40
C ASP A 388 -16.91 11.00 -8.35
N ASP A 389 -18.20 11.32 -8.20
CA ASP A 389 -18.70 12.69 -8.22
C ASP A 389 -18.12 13.54 -7.09
N HIS A 390 -17.85 14.81 -7.40
CA HIS A 390 -17.63 15.81 -6.36
C HIS A 390 -18.95 16.07 -5.65
N ILE A 391 -19.00 15.80 -4.34
CA ILE A 391 -20.20 15.98 -3.52
C ILE A 391 -20.18 17.38 -2.89
N ILE A 392 -21.18 18.19 -3.23
CA ILE A 392 -21.36 19.56 -2.73
C ILE A 392 -22.53 19.57 -1.73
N LEU A 393 -22.28 20.02 -0.50
CA LEU A 393 -23.27 20.10 0.59
C LEU A 393 -23.91 21.48 0.74
#